data_AF-A0A930F8R7-F1
#
_entry.id   AF-A0A930F8R7-F1
#
_cell.length_a   1.000
_cell.length_b   1.000
_cell.length_c   1.000
_cell.angle_alpha   90.00
_cell.angle_beta   90.00
_cell.angle_gamma   90.00
#
_symmetry.space_group_name_H-M   'P 1'
#
loop_
_entity.id
_entity.type
_entity.pdbx_description
1 polymer ?
#
loop_
_entity_poly.entity_id
_entity_poly.type
_entity_poly.pdbx_seq_one_letter_code
_entity_poly.pdbx_strand_id
1 'polypeptide(L)'
;MKSNICSSFLRIKNTSYLLIHVLAALLFPLLLFLYWNHRGDLQSRTILFSYFQIVGVLLPFASSIVCIQLKNLEESAGKYKYLLGYSKSNYKPFFVEVIFLWICYCIVLAVSITVLSFLLKTVGVDISIRFIILNVLFYTIFSFVVYMMNHIISYLFSTGVALGISMVGVVVAALCETSLGDKIWFFIPWAWLLRVSDTLFHQQEITVTPFITVFIVSIIIGLFHICVFKRWNQDCLKTS
;
A
#
# COMPACT_ATOMS: atom_id res chain seq x y z
N MET A 1 -3.62 3.72 -21.83
CA MET A 1 -3.15 3.37 -20.48
C MET A 1 -1.66 3.63 -20.33
N LYS A 2 -0.78 3.03 -21.16
CA LYS A 2 0.68 3.29 -21.14
C LYS A 2 1.05 4.78 -21.20
N SER A 3 0.50 5.54 -22.15
CA SER A 3 0.77 6.99 -22.27
C SER A 3 0.39 7.79 -21.01
N ASN A 4 -0.72 7.44 -20.35
CA ASN A 4 -1.18 8.11 -19.12
C ASN A 4 -0.27 7.81 -17.91
N ILE A 5 0.26 6.58 -17.83
CA ILE A 5 1.21 6.20 -16.77
C ILE A 5 2.54 6.96 -16.97
N CYS A 6 3.05 7.05 -18.21
CA CYS A 6 4.26 7.84 -18.49
C CYS A 6 4.07 9.32 -18.13
N SER A 7 2.91 9.90 -18.43
CA SER A 7 2.56 11.26 -18.03
C SER A 7 2.57 11.43 -16.49
N SER A 8 2.06 10.44 -15.76
CA SER A 8 2.08 10.44 -14.29
C SER A 8 3.51 10.46 -13.72
N PHE A 9 4.44 9.70 -14.33
CA PHE A 9 5.87 9.75 -13.96
C PHE A 9 6.53 11.10 -14.24
N LEU A 10 6.22 11.72 -15.39
CA LEU A 10 6.72 13.05 -15.71
C LEU A 10 6.25 14.10 -14.69
N ARG A 11 5.00 13.97 -14.22
CA ARG A 11 4.41 14.88 -13.24
C ARG A 11 5.12 14.84 -11.89
N ILE A 12 5.53 13.66 -11.41
CA ILE A 12 6.17 13.52 -10.09
C ILE A 12 7.68 13.79 -10.10
N LYS A 13 8.31 13.91 -11.28
CA LYS A 13 9.78 13.94 -11.44
C LYS A 13 10.49 14.97 -10.57
N ASN A 14 9.92 16.16 -10.42
CA ASN A 14 10.52 17.27 -9.68
C ASN A 14 9.81 17.52 -8.34
N THR A 15 9.20 16.49 -7.76
CA THR A 15 8.43 16.59 -6.51
C THR A 15 9.05 15.73 -5.41
N SER A 16 8.70 16.01 -4.15
CA SER A 16 9.12 15.18 -3.00
C SER A 16 8.58 13.75 -3.03
N TYR A 17 7.64 13.44 -3.94
CA TYR A 17 7.08 12.10 -4.12
C TYR A 17 8.16 11.06 -4.40
N LEU A 18 9.10 11.34 -5.33
CA LEU A 18 10.19 10.41 -5.65
C LEU A 18 11.15 10.24 -4.47
N LEU A 19 11.45 11.33 -3.75
CA LEU A 19 12.32 11.29 -2.58
C LEU A 19 11.76 10.35 -1.51
N ILE A 20 10.45 10.41 -1.22
CA ILE A 20 9.81 9.50 -0.26
C ILE A 20 9.92 8.04 -0.71
N HIS A 21 9.72 7.75 -2.00
CA HIS A 21 9.85 6.38 -2.51
C HIS A 21 11.28 5.86 -2.44
N VAL A 22 12.28 6.71 -2.74
CA VAL A 22 13.70 6.34 -2.64
C VAL A 22 14.09 6.09 -1.18
N LEU A 23 13.66 6.94 -0.25
CA LEU A 23 13.88 6.74 1.18
C LEU A 23 13.20 5.46 1.67
N ALA A 24 11.95 5.21 1.29
CA ALA A 24 11.24 3.99 1.64
C ALA A 24 11.87 2.73 1.03
N ALA A 25 12.45 2.82 -0.17
CA ALA A 25 13.07 1.67 -0.84
C ALA A 25 14.48 1.35 -0.33
N LEU A 26 15.26 2.36 0.10
CA LEU A 26 16.67 2.19 0.44
C LEU A 26 16.96 2.39 1.92
N LEU A 27 16.45 3.48 2.51
CA LEU A 27 16.75 3.83 3.90
C LEU A 27 16.02 2.90 4.87
N PHE A 28 14.77 2.56 4.59
CA PHE A 28 13.98 1.66 5.44
C PHE A 28 14.63 0.27 5.64
N PRO A 29 14.98 -0.52 4.60
CA PRO A 29 15.63 -1.82 4.80
C PRO A 29 17.04 -1.68 5.40
N LEU A 30 17.76 -0.59 5.10
CA LEU A 30 19.07 -0.33 5.68
C LEU A 30 18.99 -0.12 7.20
N LEU A 31 18.07 0.71 7.68
CA LEU A 31 17.90 0.96 9.12
C LEU A 31 17.49 -0.30 9.88
N LEU A 32 16.57 -1.10 9.32
CA LEU A 32 16.18 -2.37 9.92
C LEU A 32 17.35 -3.37 9.97
N PHE A 33 18.13 -3.46 8.90
CA PHE A 33 19.34 -4.28 8.89
C PHE A 33 20.34 -3.84 9.97
N LEU A 34 20.62 -2.55 10.08
CA LEU A 34 21.54 -2.03 11.11
C LEU A 34 21.04 -2.34 12.52
N TYR A 35 19.73 -2.19 12.76
CA TYR A 35 19.11 -2.54 14.04
C TYR A 35 19.29 -4.02 14.39
N TRP A 36 18.94 -4.93 13.48
CA TRP A 36 19.07 -6.37 13.75
C TRP A 36 20.52 -6.81 13.87
N ASN A 37 21.42 -6.29 13.03
CA ASN A 37 22.85 -6.61 13.08
C ASN A 37 23.45 -6.18 14.42
N HIS A 38 23.02 -5.04 14.97
CA HIS A 38 23.43 -4.60 16.30
C HIS A 38 22.85 -5.47 17.43
N ARG A 39 21.58 -5.90 17.31
CA ARG A 39 20.92 -6.76 18.29
C ARG A 39 21.55 -8.15 18.42
N GLY A 40 22.10 -8.69 17.33
CA GLY A 40 22.61 -10.06 17.28
C GLY A 40 21.50 -11.11 17.16
N ASP A 41 21.88 -12.39 17.12
CA ASP A 41 20.98 -13.55 16.99
C ASP A 41 20.08 -13.51 15.73
N LEU A 42 20.74 -13.41 14.56
CA LEU A 42 20.08 -13.20 13.27
C LEU A 42 19.47 -14.48 12.70
N GLN A 43 18.32 -14.91 13.24
CA GLN A 43 17.54 -15.96 12.61
C GLN A 43 16.81 -15.43 11.37
N SER A 44 17.13 -15.99 10.19
CA SER A 44 16.62 -15.49 8.90
C SER A 44 15.08 -15.47 8.81
N ARG A 45 14.40 -16.49 9.37
CA ARG A 45 12.93 -16.54 9.43
C ARG A 45 12.34 -15.38 10.23
N THR A 46 12.88 -15.12 11.41
CA THR A 46 12.39 -14.08 12.33
C THR A 46 12.59 -12.69 11.76
N ILE A 47 13.74 -12.46 11.11
CA ILE A 47 14.02 -11.21 10.41
C ILE A 47 13.03 -10.98 9.28
N LEU A 48 12.82 -11.98 8.43
CA LEU A 48 11.93 -11.86 7.29
C LEU A 48 10.46 -11.64 7.72
N PHE A 49 10.00 -12.37 8.73
CA PHE A 49 8.69 -12.17 9.34
C PHE A 49 8.55 -10.74 9.88
N SER A 50 9.50 -10.29 10.69
CA SER A 50 9.49 -8.95 11.30
C SER A 50 9.51 -7.84 10.23
N TYR A 51 10.28 -8.01 9.16
CA TYR A 51 10.31 -7.08 8.04
C TYR A 51 8.92 -6.91 7.41
N PHE A 52 8.27 -8.01 7.02
CA PHE A 52 6.95 -7.94 6.41
C PHE A 52 5.90 -7.39 7.39
N GLN A 53 5.95 -7.77 8.67
CA GLN A 53 5.08 -7.22 9.71
C GLN A 53 5.19 -5.68 9.79
N ILE A 54 6.40 -5.12 9.84
CA ILE A 54 6.59 -3.67 9.90
C ILE A 54 6.08 -3.00 8.62
N VAL A 55 6.35 -3.58 7.44
CA VAL A 55 5.82 -3.07 6.15
C VAL A 55 4.29 -3.09 6.15
N GLY A 56 3.68 -4.17 6.62
CA GLY A 56 2.23 -4.34 6.68
C GLY A 56 1.58 -3.32 7.61
N VAL A 57 2.09 -3.20 8.84
CA VAL A 57 1.59 -2.24 9.86
C VAL A 57 1.65 -0.80 9.34
N LEU A 58 2.73 -0.42 8.65
CA LEU A 58 2.93 0.96 8.20
C LEU A 58 2.21 1.29 6.87
N LEU A 59 1.79 0.28 6.10
CA LEU A 59 1.19 0.48 4.79
C LEU A 59 -0.05 1.39 4.79
N PRO A 60 -1.01 1.30 5.75
CA PRO A 60 -2.16 2.19 5.81
C PRO A 60 -1.75 3.67 5.78
N PHE A 61 -0.76 4.05 6.58
CA PHE A 61 -0.28 5.43 6.68
C PHE A 61 0.58 5.82 5.48
N ALA A 62 1.54 4.97 5.10
CA ALA A 62 2.43 5.24 3.98
C ALA A 62 1.68 5.42 2.64
N SER A 63 0.69 4.55 2.38
CA SER A 63 -0.14 4.66 1.17
C SER A 63 -1.02 5.91 1.17
N SER A 64 -1.50 6.38 2.33
CA SER A 64 -2.23 7.64 2.42
C SER A 64 -1.37 8.86 2.10
N ILE A 65 -0.11 8.90 2.56
CA ILE A 65 0.80 10.02 2.26
C ILE A 65 0.94 10.18 0.75
N VAL A 66 1.23 9.09 0.04
CA VAL A 66 1.45 9.14 -1.42
C VAL A 66 0.15 9.40 -2.18
N CYS A 67 -1.00 8.91 -1.71
CA CYS A 67 -2.30 9.22 -2.31
C CYS A 67 -2.62 10.72 -2.19
N ILE A 68 -2.42 11.31 -1.02
CA ILE A 68 -2.66 12.74 -0.78
C ILE A 68 -1.69 13.60 -1.60
N GLN A 69 -0.41 13.23 -1.68
CA GLN A 69 0.54 13.97 -2.51
C GLN A 69 0.11 13.97 -3.98
N LEU A 70 -0.33 12.82 -4.50
CA LEU A 70 -0.79 12.73 -5.88
C LEU A 70 -2.04 13.59 -6.11
N LYS A 71 -3.02 13.55 -5.18
CA LYS A 71 -4.20 14.42 -5.19
C LYS A 71 -3.83 15.90 -5.17
N ASN A 72 -2.92 16.31 -4.29
CA ASN A 72 -2.54 17.72 -4.16
C ASN A 72 -1.82 18.23 -5.43
N LEU A 73 -1.03 17.39 -6.09
CA LEU A 73 -0.45 17.71 -7.39
C LEU A 73 -1.53 17.95 -8.45
N GLU A 74 -2.58 17.12 -8.49
CA GLU A 74 -3.73 17.29 -9.41
C GLU A 74 -4.56 18.54 -9.12
N GLU A 75 -4.76 18.85 -7.83
CA GLU A 75 -5.47 20.05 -7.41
C GLU A 75 -4.70 21.32 -7.84
N SER A 76 -3.37 21.33 -7.64
CA SER A 76 -2.50 22.46 -8.00
C SER A 76 -2.29 22.63 -9.51
N ALA A 77 -2.35 21.56 -10.31
CA ALA A 77 -2.13 21.59 -11.75
C ALA A 77 -3.34 22.08 -12.57
N GLY A 78 -4.43 22.50 -11.92
CA GLY A 78 -5.61 23.06 -12.58
C GLY A 78 -6.95 22.54 -12.06
N LYS A 79 -7.07 22.21 -10.76
CA LYS A 79 -8.31 21.74 -10.13
C LYS A 79 -8.93 20.54 -10.86
N TYR A 80 -8.15 19.48 -11.08
CA TYR A 80 -8.61 18.25 -11.75
C TYR A 80 -9.01 18.40 -13.23
N LYS A 81 -8.80 19.57 -13.86
CA LYS A 81 -9.11 19.78 -15.29
C LYS A 81 -8.40 18.79 -16.21
N TYR A 82 -7.19 18.36 -15.88
CA TYR A 82 -6.46 17.36 -16.66
C TYR A 82 -7.09 15.96 -16.53
N LEU A 83 -7.52 15.60 -15.32
CA LEU A 83 -8.22 14.35 -15.05
C LEU A 83 -9.57 14.28 -15.77
N LEU A 84 -10.35 15.37 -15.70
CA LEU A 84 -11.75 15.42 -16.13
C LEU A 84 -11.92 15.90 -17.58
N GLY A 85 -11.00 16.71 -18.10
CA GLY A 85 -11.09 17.34 -19.43
C GLY A 85 -10.68 16.46 -20.61
N TYR A 86 -9.97 15.34 -20.37
CA TYR A 86 -9.41 14.50 -21.44
C TYR A 86 -10.11 13.13 -21.60
N SER A 87 -11.07 12.77 -20.75
CA SER A 87 -11.69 11.44 -20.78
C SER A 87 -13.19 11.49 -20.97
N LYS A 88 -13.71 10.83 -22.02
CA LYS A 88 -15.14 10.51 -22.19
C LYS A 88 -15.71 9.62 -21.06
N SER A 89 -14.89 9.15 -20.11
CA SER A 89 -15.28 8.33 -18.96
C SER A 89 -14.75 8.94 -17.65
N ASN A 90 -15.67 9.33 -16.76
CA ASN A 90 -15.33 9.95 -15.47
C ASN A 90 -14.43 9.07 -14.57
N TYR A 91 -14.52 7.74 -14.69
CA TYR A 91 -13.82 6.82 -13.78
C TYR A 91 -12.38 6.48 -14.19
N LYS A 92 -12.14 6.38 -15.49
CA LYS A 92 -10.89 5.84 -16.04
C LYS A 92 -9.63 6.56 -15.54
N PRO A 93 -9.59 7.90 -15.41
CA PRO A 93 -8.41 8.60 -14.91
C PRO A 93 -8.06 8.23 -13.47
N PHE A 94 -9.03 8.19 -12.56
CA PHE A 94 -8.85 7.79 -11.16
C PHE A 94 -8.34 6.35 -11.03
N PHE A 95 -8.85 5.44 -11.87
CA PHE A 95 -8.35 4.07 -11.87
C PHE A 95 -6.89 3.97 -12.32
N VAL A 96 -6.46 4.82 -13.27
CA VAL A 96 -5.05 4.90 -13.68
C VAL A 96 -4.17 5.42 -12.55
N GLU A 97 -4.64 6.38 -11.74
CA GLU A 97 -3.91 6.86 -10.57
C GLU A 97 -3.70 5.76 -9.53
N VAL A 98 -4.73 4.97 -9.22
CA VAL A 98 -4.61 3.82 -8.31
C VAL A 98 -3.60 2.79 -8.85
N ILE A 99 -3.67 2.47 -10.15
CA ILE A 99 -2.68 1.57 -10.77
C ILE A 99 -1.27 2.14 -10.66
N PHE A 100 -1.10 3.45 -10.88
CA PHE A 100 0.19 4.11 -10.78
C PHE A 100 0.76 4.03 -9.35
N LEU A 101 -0.04 4.37 -8.34
CA LEU A 101 0.31 4.27 -6.92
C LEU A 101 0.71 2.82 -6.55
N TRP A 102 -0.06 1.85 -7.02
CA TRP A 102 0.23 0.43 -6.80
C TRP A 102 1.51 -0.04 -7.49
N ILE A 103 1.78 0.37 -8.73
CA ILE A 103 3.05 0.06 -9.42
C ILE A 103 4.24 0.65 -8.65
N CYS A 104 4.13 1.90 -8.18
CA CYS A 104 5.16 2.53 -7.36
C CYS A 104 5.43 1.72 -6.08
N TYR A 105 4.38 1.25 -5.40
CA TYR A 105 4.51 0.36 -4.25
C TYR A 105 5.23 -0.94 -4.59
N CYS A 106 4.83 -1.62 -5.67
CA CYS A 106 5.46 -2.87 -6.09
C CYS A 106 6.96 -2.69 -6.36
N ILE A 107 7.34 -1.58 -7.00
CA ILE A 107 8.75 -1.24 -7.23
C ILE A 107 9.48 -1.02 -5.90
N VAL A 108 8.91 -0.22 -4.99
CA VAL A 108 9.52 0.04 -3.67
C VAL A 108 9.67 -1.25 -2.87
N LEU A 109 8.64 -2.10 -2.82
CA LEU A 109 8.67 -3.37 -2.11
C LEU A 109 9.76 -4.29 -2.69
N ALA A 110 9.83 -4.43 -4.02
CA ALA A 110 10.80 -5.26 -4.72
C ALA A 110 12.25 -4.77 -4.52
N VAL A 111 12.49 -3.46 -4.63
CA VAL A 111 13.82 -2.88 -4.37
C VAL A 111 14.19 -3.07 -2.90
N SER A 112 13.27 -2.75 -1.98
CA SER A 112 13.52 -2.81 -0.53
C SER A 112 13.87 -4.23 -0.05
N ILE A 113 13.11 -5.25 -0.50
CA ILE A 113 13.41 -6.64 -0.13
C ILE A 113 14.71 -7.14 -0.75
N THR A 114 15.05 -6.67 -1.95
CA THR A 114 16.32 -7.02 -2.63
C THR A 114 17.50 -6.42 -1.86
N VAL A 115 17.41 -5.15 -1.46
CA VAL A 115 18.42 -4.46 -0.64
C VAL A 115 18.59 -5.18 0.70
N LEU A 116 17.50 -5.47 1.40
CA LEU A 116 17.57 -6.21 2.67
C LEU A 116 18.22 -7.59 2.49
N SER A 117 17.81 -8.34 1.46
CA SER A 117 18.36 -9.68 1.19
C SER A 117 19.85 -9.64 0.87
N PHE A 118 20.29 -8.62 0.12
CA PHE A 118 21.70 -8.39 -0.17
C PHE A 118 22.48 -8.09 1.12
N LEU A 119 21.99 -7.19 1.98
CA LEU A 119 22.64 -6.83 3.23
C LEU A 119 22.72 -8.02 4.21
N LEU A 120 21.68 -8.83 4.32
CA LEU A 120 21.72 -10.02 5.18
C LEU A 120 22.72 -11.06 4.68
N LYS A 121 22.86 -11.20 3.36
CA LYS A 121 23.86 -12.08 2.75
C LYS A 121 25.30 -11.65 3.05
N THR A 122 25.60 -10.35 3.20
CA THR A 122 26.97 -9.89 3.53
C THR A 122 27.40 -10.31 4.93
N VAL A 123 26.46 -10.59 5.84
CA VAL A 123 26.70 -11.08 7.21
C VAL A 123 26.52 -12.61 7.30
N GLY A 124 26.34 -13.30 6.17
CA GLY A 124 26.22 -14.75 6.12
C GLY A 124 24.84 -15.29 6.50
N VAL A 125 23.79 -14.46 6.50
CA VAL A 125 22.41 -14.89 6.79
C VAL A 125 21.71 -15.26 5.48
N ASP A 126 21.46 -16.55 5.29
CA ASP A 126 20.71 -17.06 4.13
C ASP A 126 19.20 -16.99 4.35
N ILE A 127 18.51 -16.38 3.38
CA ILE A 127 17.05 -16.20 3.40
C ILE A 127 16.40 -17.15 2.41
N SER A 128 15.29 -17.76 2.84
CA SER A 128 14.48 -18.60 1.96
C SER A 128 13.76 -17.77 0.90
N ILE A 129 14.16 -17.95 -0.36
CA ILE A 129 13.54 -17.34 -1.54
C ILE A 129 12.04 -17.67 -1.62
N ARG A 130 11.64 -18.88 -1.21
CA ARG A 130 10.24 -19.30 -1.20
C ARG A 130 9.37 -18.38 -0.34
N PHE A 131 9.81 -18.05 0.88
CA PHE A 131 9.04 -17.16 1.76
C PHE A 131 9.00 -15.72 1.24
N ILE A 132 10.08 -15.25 0.60
CA ILE A 132 10.11 -13.94 -0.06
C ILE A 132 9.05 -13.88 -1.16
N ILE A 133 9.08 -14.83 -2.11
CA ILE A 133 8.19 -14.82 -3.28
C ILE A 133 6.72 -14.88 -2.83
N LEU A 134 6.39 -15.77 -1.89
CA LEU A 134 5.02 -15.91 -1.38
C LEU A 134 4.54 -14.63 -0.70
N ASN A 135 5.32 -14.06 0.22
CA ASN A 135 4.91 -12.83 0.90
C ASN A 135 4.79 -11.65 -0.08
N VAL A 136 5.75 -11.47 -0.98
CA VAL A 136 5.69 -10.40 -1.99
C VAL A 136 4.44 -10.52 -2.86
N LEU A 137 4.06 -11.73 -3.27
CA LEU A 137 2.84 -11.97 -4.05
C LEU A 137 1.59 -11.51 -3.28
N PHE A 138 1.42 -11.98 -2.03
CA PHE A 138 0.26 -11.61 -1.23
C PHE A 138 0.23 -10.12 -0.86
N TYR A 139 1.38 -9.54 -0.50
CA TYR A 139 1.50 -8.11 -0.21
C TYR A 139 1.12 -7.27 -1.44
N THR A 140 1.55 -7.70 -2.62
CA THR A 140 1.20 -7.05 -3.88
C THR A 140 -0.30 -7.11 -4.15
N ILE A 141 -0.97 -8.23 -3.90
CA ILE A 141 -2.42 -8.38 -4.10
C ILE A 141 -3.20 -7.52 -3.11
N PHE A 142 -2.91 -7.63 -1.81
CA PHE A 142 -3.69 -6.93 -0.78
C PHE A 142 -3.40 -5.43 -0.73
N SER A 143 -2.18 -5.00 -1.05
CA SER A 143 -1.87 -3.57 -1.12
C SER A 143 -2.75 -2.85 -2.14
N PHE A 144 -3.14 -3.50 -3.25
CA PHE A 144 -4.03 -2.91 -4.23
C PHE A 144 -5.36 -2.44 -3.61
N VAL A 145 -5.93 -3.25 -2.72
CA VAL A 145 -7.18 -2.92 -2.01
C VAL A 145 -6.96 -1.79 -1.00
N VAL A 146 -5.85 -1.81 -0.27
CA VAL A 146 -5.47 -0.73 0.65
C VAL A 146 -5.29 0.59 -0.11
N TYR A 147 -4.66 0.57 -1.29
CA TYR A 147 -4.50 1.73 -2.15
C TYR A 147 -5.84 2.26 -2.66
N MET A 148 -6.76 1.40 -3.11
CA MET A 148 -8.12 1.85 -3.48
C MET A 148 -8.82 2.56 -2.32
N MET A 149 -8.73 2.00 -1.11
CA MET A 149 -9.37 2.57 0.07
C MET A 149 -8.76 3.92 0.47
N ASN A 150 -7.42 4.02 0.55
CA ASN A 150 -6.75 5.27 0.87
C ASN A 150 -6.91 6.32 -0.23
N HIS A 151 -7.03 5.91 -1.49
CA HIS A 151 -7.34 6.81 -2.59
C HIS A 151 -8.72 7.46 -2.42
N ILE A 152 -9.76 6.67 -2.09
CA ILE A 152 -11.09 7.21 -1.76
C ILE A 152 -11.00 8.18 -0.58
N ILE A 153 -10.36 7.77 0.52
CA ILE A 153 -10.23 8.60 1.73
C ILE A 153 -9.53 9.92 1.40
N SER A 154 -8.45 9.87 0.61
CA SER A 154 -7.68 11.06 0.23
C SER A 154 -8.53 12.06 -0.55
N TYR A 155 -9.39 11.58 -1.46
CA TYR A 155 -10.26 12.45 -2.25
C TYR A 155 -11.46 12.97 -1.44
N LEU A 156 -12.07 12.16 -0.57
CA LEU A 156 -13.25 12.56 0.21
C LEU A 156 -12.94 13.51 1.38
N PHE A 157 -11.73 13.43 1.95
CA PHE A 157 -11.38 14.17 3.16
C PHE A 157 -10.25 15.18 2.94
N SER A 158 -10.07 16.09 3.90
CA SER A 158 -8.90 16.97 3.95
C SER A 158 -7.64 16.17 4.29
N THR A 159 -6.46 16.71 3.95
CA THR A 159 -5.16 16.07 4.22
C THR A 159 -5.02 15.60 5.66
N GLY A 160 -5.35 16.45 6.64
CA GLY A 160 -5.22 16.11 8.05
C GLY A 160 -6.15 14.97 8.49
N VAL A 161 -7.41 14.99 8.03
CA VAL A 161 -8.40 13.95 8.35
C VAL A 161 -8.02 12.62 7.69
N ALA A 162 -7.61 12.64 6.42
CA ALA A 162 -7.17 11.44 5.71
C ALA A 162 -5.97 10.78 6.40
N LEU A 163 -4.94 11.55 6.75
CA LEU A 163 -3.79 11.03 7.50
C LEU A 163 -4.18 10.49 8.88
N GLY A 164 -5.10 11.15 9.58
CA GLY A 164 -5.64 10.69 10.87
C GLY A 164 -6.34 9.34 10.77
N ILE A 165 -7.22 9.16 9.77
CA ILE A 165 -7.91 7.89 9.50
C ILE A 165 -6.89 6.79 9.22
N SER A 166 -5.86 7.07 8.43
CA SER A 166 -4.83 6.09 8.10
C SER A 166 -3.93 5.74 9.29
N MET A 167 -3.69 6.67 10.21
CA MET A 167 -3.02 6.39 11.49
C MET A 167 -3.86 5.47 12.38
N VAL A 168 -5.19 5.69 12.45
CA VAL A 168 -6.10 4.73 13.09
C VAL A 168 -5.98 3.37 12.42
N GLY A 169 -5.82 3.33 11.09
CA GLY A 169 -5.59 2.08 10.37
C GLY A 169 -4.32 1.33 10.76
N VAL A 170 -3.23 2.04 11.06
CA VAL A 170 -1.99 1.44 11.62
C VAL A 170 -2.29 0.76 12.96
N VAL A 171 -2.99 1.46 13.86
CA VAL A 171 -3.35 0.94 15.19
C VAL A 171 -4.28 -0.27 15.06
N VAL A 172 -5.29 -0.19 14.21
CA VAL A 172 -6.24 -1.29 13.97
C VAL A 172 -5.52 -2.49 13.36
N ALA A 173 -4.61 -2.30 12.41
CA ALA A 173 -3.81 -3.38 11.85
C ALA A 173 -2.98 -4.08 12.93
N ALA A 174 -2.28 -3.32 13.77
CA ALA A 174 -1.48 -3.86 14.87
C ALA A 174 -2.34 -4.60 15.91
N LEU A 175 -3.50 -4.07 16.29
CA LEU A 175 -4.44 -4.75 17.18
C LEU A 175 -4.96 -6.03 16.55
N CYS A 176 -5.19 -6.01 15.24
CA CYS A 176 -5.66 -7.19 14.52
C CYS A 176 -4.63 -8.30 14.44
N GLU A 177 -3.34 -8.07 14.66
CA GLU A 177 -2.35 -9.16 14.79
C GLU A 177 -2.41 -9.87 16.13
N THR A 178 -2.96 -9.24 17.15
CA THR A 178 -3.13 -9.86 18.46
C THR A 178 -4.34 -10.81 18.45
N SER A 179 -4.49 -11.58 19.53
CA SER A 179 -5.66 -12.46 19.73
C SER A 179 -7.01 -11.71 19.73
N LEU A 180 -7.01 -10.38 19.93
CA LEU A 180 -8.21 -9.56 19.82
C LEU A 180 -8.77 -9.53 18.38
N GLY A 181 -7.88 -9.64 17.39
CA GLY A 181 -8.21 -9.56 15.97
C GLY A 181 -8.68 -10.86 15.32
N ASP A 182 -8.52 -12.00 15.99
CA ASP A 182 -8.63 -13.34 15.37
C ASP A 182 -9.97 -13.57 14.65
N LYS A 183 -11.03 -12.96 15.19
CA LYS A 183 -12.41 -13.13 14.70
C LYS A 183 -12.85 -12.08 13.69
N ILE A 184 -12.09 -11.00 13.50
CA ILE A 184 -12.55 -9.82 12.73
C ILE A 184 -11.59 -9.37 11.64
N TRP A 185 -10.33 -9.82 11.64
CA TRP A 185 -9.27 -9.33 10.75
C TRP A 185 -9.65 -9.39 9.27
N PHE A 186 -10.41 -10.42 8.86
CA PHE A 186 -10.82 -10.63 7.47
C PHE A 186 -11.81 -9.59 6.93
N PHE A 187 -12.48 -8.81 7.81
CA PHE A 187 -13.29 -7.66 7.41
C PHE A 187 -12.48 -6.36 7.25
N ILE A 188 -11.23 -6.33 7.72
CA ILE A 188 -10.45 -5.10 7.87
C ILE A 188 -9.25 -5.14 6.90
N PRO A 189 -9.31 -4.45 5.75
CA PRO A 189 -8.25 -4.49 4.73
C PRO A 189 -6.86 -4.12 5.23
N TRP A 190 -6.77 -3.24 6.23
CA TRP A 190 -5.50 -2.84 6.83
C TRP A 190 -4.78 -3.98 7.56
N ALA A 191 -5.50 -4.99 8.04
CA ALA A 191 -4.94 -6.11 8.79
C ALA A 191 -4.47 -7.28 7.89
N TRP A 192 -4.93 -7.35 6.64
CA TRP A 192 -4.75 -8.54 5.80
C TRP A 192 -3.28 -8.88 5.53
N LEU A 193 -2.44 -7.86 5.33
CA LEU A 193 -1.02 -8.07 5.01
C LEU A 193 -0.26 -8.72 6.18
N LEU A 194 -0.58 -8.31 7.41
CA LEU A 194 0.09 -8.80 8.60
C LEU A 194 -0.35 -10.25 8.87
N ARG A 195 -1.67 -10.52 8.84
CA ARG A 195 -2.24 -11.86 9.05
C ARG A 195 -1.75 -12.88 8.04
N VAL A 196 -1.61 -12.47 6.78
CA VAL A 196 -1.07 -13.36 5.75
C VAL A 196 0.42 -13.64 5.99
N SER A 197 1.18 -12.67 6.48
CA SER A 197 2.56 -12.94 6.88
C SER A 197 2.61 -13.93 8.04
N ASP A 198 1.81 -13.71 9.08
CA ASP A 198 1.72 -14.61 10.24
C ASP A 198 1.40 -16.05 9.86
N THR A 199 0.33 -16.25 9.09
CA THR A 199 -0.06 -17.58 8.61
C THR A 199 1.01 -18.26 7.76
N LEU A 200 1.69 -17.53 6.88
CA LEU A 200 2.76 -18.08 6.03
C LEU A 200 4.00 -18.49 6.84
N PHE A 201 4.42 -17.68 7.81
CA PHE A 201 5.63 -17.93 8.59
C PHE A 201 5.44 -18.96 9.70
N HIS A 202 4.25 -19.04 10.28
CA HIS A 202 3.90 -20.02 11.32
C HIS A 202 3.23 -21.29 10.75
N GLN A 203 3.05 -21.38 9.42
CA GLN A 203 2.44 -22.53 8.75
C GLN A 203 1.07 -22.92 9.32
N GLN A 204 0.28 -21.93 9.72
CA GLN A 204 -1.06 -22.17 10.25
C GLN A 204 -2.01 -22.66 9.16
N GLU A 205 -2.91 -23.57 9.51
CA GLU A 205 -3.99 -23.98 8.62
C GLU A 205 -4.96 -22.82 8.43
N ILE A 206 -5.03 -22.32 7.19
CA ILE A 206 -5.96 -21.24 6.86
C ILE A 206 -7.27 -21.87 6.41
N THR A 207 -8.33 -21.61 7.17
CA THR A 207 -9.68 -21.99 6.76
C THR A 207 -10.06 -21.26 5.47
N VAL A 208 -10.92 -21.85 4.63
CA VAL A 208 -11.31 -21.22 3.34
C VAL A 208 -12.20 -19.98 3.55
N THR A 209 -12.89 -19.93 4.69
CA THR A 209 -13.90 -18.90 5.01
C THR A 209 -13.38 -17.45 5.07
N PRO A 210 -12.20 -17.14 5.65
CA PRO A 210 -11.69 -15.77 5.69
C PRO A 210 -11.28 -15.28 4.31
N PHE A 211 -10.74 -16.15 3.44
CA PHE A 211 -10.38 -15.76 2.07
C PHE A 211 -11.59 -15.41 1.21
N ILE A 212 -12.69 -16.16 1.34
CA ILE A 212 -13.96 -15.82 0.67
C ILE A 212 -14.43 -14.43 1.14
N THR A 213 -14.34 -14.16 2.44
CA THR A 213 -14.77 -12.87 3.01
C THR A 213 -13.89 -11.71 2.54
N VAL A 214 -12.56 -11.90 2.55
CA VAL A 214 -11.59 -10.93 2.00
C VAL A 214 -11.88 -10.62 0.54
N PHE A 215 -12.22 -11.63 -0.27
CA PHE A 215 -12.58 -11.45 -1.66
C PHE A 215 -13.88 -10.64 -1.82
N ILE A 216 -14.91 -10.94 -1.04
CA ILE A 216 -16.17 -10.18 -1.03
C ILE A 216 -15.92 -8.72 -0.63
N VAL A 217 -15.17 -8.47 0.44
CA VAL A 217 -14.82 -7.12 0.90
C VAL A 217 -14.03 -6.37 -0.16
N SER A 218 -13.11 -7.04 -0.85
CA SER A 218 -12.33 -6.46 -1.96
C SER A 218 -13.23 -6.02 -3.12
N ILE A 219 -14.23 -6.83 -3.48
CA ILE A 219 -15.22 -6.47 -4.50
C ILE A 219 -16.03 -5.26 -4.05
N ILE A 220 -16.51 -5.24 -2.80
CA ILE A 220 -17.29 -4.12 -2.25
C ILE A 220 -16.49 -2.82 -2.32
N ILE A 221 -15.22 -2.83 -1.91
CA ILE A 221 -14.34 -1.66 -1.98
C ILE A 221 -14.13 -1.23 -3.43
N GLY A 222 -13.91 -2.17 -4.35
CA GLY A 222 -13.78 -1.87 -5.77
C GLY A 222 -15.03 -1.25 -6.38
N LEU A 223 -16.22 -1.77 -6.06
CA LEU A 223 -17.50 -1.20 -6.48
C LEU A 223 -17.71 0.19 -5.89
N PHE A 224 -17.42 0.36 -4.60
CA PHE A 224 -17.51 1.65 -3.93
C PHE A 224 -16.57 2.69 -4.56
N HIS A 225 -15.32 2.30 -4.87
CA HIS A 225 -14.36 3.13 -5.60
C HIS A 225 -14.93 3.58 -6.95
N ILE A 226 -15.51 2.65 -7.73
CA ILE A 226 -16.16 2.96 -9.00
C ILE A 226 -17.33 3.94 -8.80
N CYS A 227 -18.18 3.70 -7.81
CA CYS A 227 -19.34 4.55 -7.53
C CYS A 227 -18.95 5.99 -7.17
N VAL A 228 -17.96 6.17 -6.28
CA VAL A 228 -17.46 7.49 -5.86
C VAL A 228 -16.92 8.25 -7.07
N PHE A 229 -16.00 7.66 -7.83
CA PHE A 229 -15.29 8.36 -8.89
C PHE A 229 -16.08 8.49 -10.20
N LYS A 230 -17.11 7.67 -10.43
CA LYS A 230 -18.09 7.93 -11.52
C LYS A 230 -18.90 9.20 -11.27
N ARG A 231 -19.23 9.49 -10.00
CA ARG A 231 -20.05 10.65 -9.58
C ARG A 231 -19.24 11.93 -9.40
N TRP A 232 -17.93 11.84 -9.21
CA TRP A 232 -17.00 12.95 -8.92
C TRP A 232 -17.08 14.18 -9.86
N ASN A 233 -17.57 14.02 -11.09
CA ASN A 233 -17.63 15.10 -12.08
C ASN A 233 -19.03 15.75 -12.21
N GLN A 234 -20.08 15.15 -11.65
CA GLN A 234 -21.46 15.64 -11.85
C GLN A 234 -21.84 16.80 -10.91
N ASP A 235 -21.11 16.99 -9.81
CA ASP A 235 -21.44 17.98 -8.79
C ASP A 235 -20.61 19.27 -8.92
N CYS A 236 -19.35 19.21 -9.38
CA CYS A 236 -18.50 20.40 -9.57
C CYS A 236 -18.82 21.21 -10.84
N LEU A 237 -19.48 20.62 -11.84
CA LEU A 237 -19.90 21.31 -13.07
C LEU A 237 -21.22 22.08 -12.93
N LYS A 238 -21.98 21.84 -11.85
CA LYS A 238 -23.25 22.53 -11.58
C LYS A 238 -23.08 23.83 -10.79
N THR A 239 -21.88 24.08 -10.28
CA THR A 239 -21.54 25.23 -9.43
C THR A 239 -20.59 26.22 -10.10
N SER A 240 -20.40 26.13 -11.42
CA SER A 240 -19.59 27.07 -12.23
C SER A 240 -20.45 27.91 -13.15
#